data_AF-A0A9E3GTC8-F1
#
_entry.id   AF-A0A9E3GTC8-F1
#
_cell.length_a   1.000
_cell.length_b   1.000
_cell.length_c   1.000
_cell.angle_alpha   90.00
_cell.angle_beta   90.00
_cell.angle_gamma   90.00
#
_symmetry.space_group_name_H-M   'P 1'
#
loop_
_entity.id
_entity.type
_entity.pdbx_description
1 polymer ?
#
loop_
_entity_poly.entity_id
_entity_poly.type
_entity_poly.pdbx_seq_one_letter_code
_entity_poly.pdbx_strand_id
1 'polypeptide(L)' 'MDLGLDGAAVLVTGASGGIGQAIVRTLAGEGARVVVHYRSQADEAEALAAE' A
#
# COMPACT_ATOMS: atom_id res chain seq x y z
N MET A 1 17.18 -1.04 2.54
CA MET A 1 17.75 0.01 1.67
C MET A 1 17.05 1.27 2.14
N ASP A 2 17.74 2.39 2.36
CA ASP A 2 17.05 3.62 2.76
C ASP A 2 16.48 4.30 1.51
N LEU A 3 15.15 4.28 1.34
CA LEU A 3 14.46 4.93 0.23
C LEU A 3 14.05 6.38 0.55
N GLY A 4 14.24 6.86 1.79
CA GLY A 4 13.82 8.19 2.21
C GLY A 4 12.31 8.43 2.16
N LEU A 5 11.51 7.38 2.39
CA LEU A 5 10.04 7.41 2.29
C LEU A 5 9.32 7.58 3.63
N ASP A 6 10.06 7.67 4.73
CA ASP A 6 9.48 7.82 6.07
C ASP A 6 8.56 9.04 6.15
N GLY A 7 7.31 8.81 6.56
CA GLY A 7 6.26 9.82 6.66
C GLY A 7 5.66 10.31 5.33
N ALA A 8 6.19 9.89 4.19
CA ALA A 8 5.68 10.27 2.86
C ALA A 8 4.24 9.77 2.66
N ALA A 9 3.39 10.58 2.02
CA ALA A 9 2.03 10.15 1.64
C ALA A 9 2.07 9.55 0.23
N VAL A 10 1.60 8.31 0.07
CA VAL A 10 1.63 7.60 -1.21
C VAL A 10 0.26 7.03 -1.56
N LEU A 11 -0.22 7.24 -2.79
CA LEU A 11 -1.42 6.60 -3.32
C LEU A 11 -1.03 5.45 -4.25
N VAL A 12 -1.50 4.24 -3.95
CA VAL A 12 -1.30 3.08 -4.83
C VAL A 12 -2.64 2.67 -5.43
N THR A 13 -2.75 2.76 -6.77
CA THR A 13 -3.94 2.34 -7.51
C THR A 13 -3.88 0.86 -7.86
N GLY A 14 -5.02 0.16 -7.80
CA GLY A 14 -5.04 -1.29 -8.03
C GLY A 14 -4.30 -2.05 -6.92
N ALA A 15 -4.22 -1.44 -5.73
CA ALA A 15 -3.44 -1.92 -4.60
C ALA A 15 -3.94 -3.26 -4.04
N SER A 16 -5.22 -3.58 -4.26
CA SER A 16 -5.83 -4.82 -3.80
C SER A 16 -5.34 -6.08 -4.52
N GLY A 17 -4.68 -5.96 -5.68
CA GLY A 17 -4.21 -7.10 -6.48
C GLY A 17 -2.71 -7.39 -6.31
N GLY A 18 -2.26 -8.60 -6.67
CA GLY A 18 -0.91 -9.16 -6.43
C GLY A 18 0.26 -8.17 -6.34
N ILE A 19 0.61 -7.47 -7.43
CA ILE A 19 1.73 -6.51 -7.44
C ILE A 19 1.42 -5.28 -6.57
N GLY A 20 0.17 -4.80 -6.61
CA GLY A 20 -0.27 -3.67 -5.79
C GLY A 20 -0.06 -3.92 -4.31
N GLN A 21 -0.40 -5.12 -3.82
CA GLN A 21 -0.19 -5.48 -2.41
C GLN A 21 1.30 -5.50 -2.06
N ALA A 22 2.15 -6.06 -2.93
CA ALA A 22 3.60 -6.09 -2.72
C ALA A 22 4.20 -4.67 -2.66
N ILE A 23 3.71 -3.76 -3.52
CA ILE A 23 4.11 -2.35 -3.49
C ILE A 23 3.70 -1.69 -2.17
N VAL A 24 2.45 -1.87 -1.73
CA VAL A 24 1.96 -1.31 -0.46
C VAL A 24 2.82 -1.77 0.72
N ARG A 25 3.05 -3.09 0.84
CA ARG A 25 3.87 -3.66 1.94
C ARG A 25 5.29 -3.12 1.93
N THR A 26 5.89 -2.99 0.74
CA THR A 26 7.25 -2.45 0.62
C THR A 26 7.30 -0.98 1.06
N LEU A 27 6.38 -0.16 0.57
CA LEU A 27 6.34 1.27 0.90
C LEU A 27 6.01 1.52 2.38
N ALA A 28 5.05 0.78 2.93
CA ALA A 28 4.67 0.85 4.34
C ALA A 28 5.84 0.40 5.25
N GLY A 29 6.55 -0.66 4.87
CA GLY A 29 7.75 -1.11 5.57
C GLY A 29 8.89 -0.08 5.60
N GLU A 30 8.89 0.88 4.68
CA GLU A 30 9.82 2.02 4.62
C GLU A 30 9.29 3.26 5.38
N GLY A 31 8.20 3.14 6.14
CA GLY A 31 7.62 4.21 6.95
C GLY A 31 6.64 5.12 6.21
N ALA A 32 6.28 4.81 4.97
CA ALA A 32 5.34 5.60 4.20
C ALA A 32 3.89 5.43 4.71
N ARG A 33 3.10 6.51 4.62
CA ARG A 33 1.64 6.48 4.84
C ARG A 33 0.95 6.19 3.52
N VAL A 34 0.52 4.95 3.34
CA VAL A 34 0.02 4.46 2.04
C VAL A 34 -1.50 4.43 2.00
N VAL A 35 -2.08 4.95 0.93
CA VAL A 35 -3.51 4.86 0.60
C VAL A 35 -3.71 3.73 -0.41
N VAL A 36 -4.56 2.77 -0.04
CA VAL A 36 -4.93 1.60 -0.85
C VAL A 36 -6.15 1.96 -1.70
N HIS A 37 -5.96 2.14 -3.01
CA HIS A 37 -7.07 2.37 -3.94
C HIS A 37 -7.43 1.09 -4.71
N TYR A 38 -8.71 0.76 -4.71
CA TYR A 38 -9.28 -0.42 -5.36
C TYR A 38 -10.57 -0.08 -6.10
N ARG A 39 -11.02 -0.99 -6.98
CA ARG A 39 -12.31 -0.87 -7.67
C ARG A 39 -13.36 -1.86 -7.19
N SER A 40 -12.98 -3.14 -7.04
CA SER A 40 -13.94 -4.24 -6.82
C SER A 40 -13.53 -5.28 -5.78
N GLN A 41 -12.32 -5.18 -5.22
CA GLN A 41 -11.75 -6.10 -4.23
C GLN A 41 -11.68 -5.37 -2.89
N ALA A 42 -12.84 -5.16 -2.26
CA ALA A 42 -12.95 -4.37 -1.04
C ALA A 42 -12.33 -5.10 0.15
N ASP A 43 -12.70 -6.37 0.34
CA ASP A 43 -12.23 -7.18 1.46
C ASP A 43 -10.70 -7.31 1.44
N GLU A 44 -10.09 -7.54 0.27
CA GLU A 44 -8.63 -7.61 0.15
C GLU A 44 -7.95 -6.25 0.39
N ALA A 45 -8.59 -5.14 -0.02
CA ALA A 45 -8.06 -3.81 0.20
C ALA A 45 -8.13 -3.40 1.69
N GLU A 46 -9.23 -3.71 2.36
CA GLU A 46 -9.42 -3.44 3.78
C GLU A 46 -8.50 -4.30 4.64
N ALA A 47 -8.35 -5.58 4.30
CA ALA A 47 -7.39 -6.47 4.97
C ALA A 47 -5.96 -5.93 4.82
N LEU A 48 -5.56 -5.52 3.61
CA LEU A 48 -4.24 -4.94 3.36
C LEU A 48 -4.02 -3.62 4.11
N ALA A 49 -5.05 -2.78 4.23
CA ALA A 49 -4.95 -1.49 4.91
C ALA A 49 -4.88 -1.62 6.45
N ALA A 50 -5.21 -2.79 7.00
CA ALA A 50 -5.14 -3.10 8.42
C ALA A 50 -3.84 -3.80 8.84
N GLU A 51 -2.95 -4.12 7.89
CA GLU A 51 -1.59 -4.63 8.16
C GLU A 51 -0.69 -3.54 8.78
#